data_AF-A0A0S8ETR3-F1
#
_entry.id   AF-A0A0S8ETR3-F1
#
_cell.length_a   1.000
_cell.length_b   1.000
_cell.length_c   1.000
_cell.angle_alpha   90.00
_cell.angle_beta   90.00
_cell.angle_gamma   90.00
#
_symmetry.space_group_name_H-M   'P 1'
#
loop_
_entity.id
_entity.type
_entity.pdbx_description
1 polymer ?
#
loop_
_entity_poly.entity_id
_entity_poly.type
_entity_poly.pdbx_seq_one_letter_code
_entity_poly.pdbx_strand_id
1 'polypeptide(L)'
;MTIIMLSVNTLSLVTLALYLAAAVVLWRPFMLADKSDEIPSHRNLAGLLALLGLLSHSTVLSGQLFTESGLNLAISNVGSLISWVGILTLLLVSLARPFENLGIVILPL
;
A
#
# COMPACT_ATOMS: atom_id res chain seq x y z
N MET A 1 26.06 -8.17 -6.47
CA MET A 1 25.52 -7.38 -5.33
C MET A 1 24.86 -6.08 -5.78
N THR A 2 25.48 -5.28 -6.65
CA THR A 2 24.93 -4.03 -7.20
C THR A 2 23.65 -4.18 -8.03
N ILE A 3 23.53 -5.24 -8.83
CA ILE A 3 22.32 -5.52 -9.64
C ILE A 3 21.11 -5.82 -8.72
N ILE A 4 21.33 -6.55 -7.62
CA ILE A 4 20.29 -6.88 -6.64
C ILE A 4 19.82 -5.60 -5.93
N MET A 5 20.73 -4.72 -5.51
CA MET A 5 20.36 -3.43 -4.93
C MET A 5 19.56 -2.55 -5.90
N LEU A 6 19.92 -2.53 -7.18
CA LEU A 6 19.16 -1.81 -8.20
C LEU A 6 17.73 -2.35 -8.33
N SER A 7 17.56 -3.68 -8.30
CA SER A 7 16.26 -4.33 -8.40
C SER A 7 15.35 -4.08 -7.19
N VAL A 8 15.92 -3.96 -6.00
CA VAL A 8 15.15 -3.64 -4.78
C VAL A 8 14.71 -2.18 -4.80
N ASN A 9 15.56 -1.26 -5.26
CA ASN A 9 15.20 0.16 -5.38
C ASN A 9 14.10 0.41 -6.41
N THR A 10 14.15 -0.27 -7.56
CA THR A 10 13.07 -0.16 -8.56
C THR A 10 11.76 -0.73 -8.02
N LEU A 11 11.81 -1.83 -7.27
CA LEU A 11 10.63 -2.43 -6.66
C LEU A 11 10.02 -1.54 -5.56
N SER A 12 10.85 -0.85 -4.78
CA SER A 12 10.39 0.16 -3.81
C SER A 12 9.67 1.33 -4.50
N LEU A 13 10.21 1.82 -5.63
CA LEU A 13 9.57 2.88 -6.42
C LEU A 13 8.23 2.42 -7.00
N VAL A 14 8.15 1.19 -7.50
CA VAL A 14 6.90 0.59 -7.99
C VAL A 14 5.89 0.46 -6.85
N THR A 15 6.32 0.00 -5.68
CA THR A 15 5.47 -0.12 -4.48
C THR A 15 4.88 1.24 -4.08
N LEU A 16 5.72 2.27 -4.02
CA LEU A 16 5.29 3.64 -3.72
C LEU A 16 4.30 4.15 -4.78
N ALA A 17 4.59 3.95 -6.06
CA ALA A 17 3.71 4.38 -7.15
C ALA A 17 2.33 3.69 -7.09
N LEU A 18 2.29 2.39 -6.74
CA LEU A 18 1.04 1.64 -6.59
C LEU A 18 0.19 2.17 -5.44
N TYR A 19 0.80 2.45 -4.28
CA TYR A 19 0.09 3.04 -3.14
C TYR A 19 -0.39 4.45 -3.42
N LEU A 20 0.43 5.29 -4.06
CA LEU A 20 0.02 6.63 -4.49
C LEU A 20 -1.13 6.58 -5.49
N ALA A 21 -1.08 5.66 -6.46
CA ALA A 21 -2.17 5.47 -7.42
C ALA A 21 -3.46 5.03 -6.71
N ALA A 22 -3.38 4.10 -5.76
CA ALA A 22 -4.54 3.69 -4.95
C ALA A 22 -5.12 4.87 -4.16
N ALA A 23 -4.27 5.67 -3.52
CA ALA A 23 -4.69 6.86 -2.79
C ALA A 23 -5.36 7.90 -3.70
N VAL A 24 -4.80 8.17 -4.88
CA VAL A 24 -5.37 9.12 -5.86
C VAL A 24 -6.72 8.64 -6.39
N VAL A 25 -6.86 7.34 -6.68
CA VAL A 25 -8.14 6.76 -7.14
C VAL A 25 -9.21 6.86 -6.06
N LEU A 26 -8.85 6.68 -4.78
CA LEU A 26 -9.77 6.83 -3.65
C LEU A 26 -10.10 8.31 -3.35
N TRP A 27 -9.16 9.22 -3.59
CA TRP A 27 -9.31 10.65 -3.29
C TRP A 27 -10.12 11.42 -4.36
N ARG A 28 -9.94 11.08 -5.64
CA ARG A 28 -10.62 11.73 -6.78
C ARG A 28 -12.14 11.88 -6.61
N PRO A 29 -12.89 10.83 -6.24
CA PRO A 29 -14.34 10.95 -6.10
C PRO A 29 -14.79 11.88 -4.95
N PHE A 30 -13.96 12.08 -3.92
CA PHE A 30 -14.24 13.01 -2.83
C PHE A 30 -14.08 14.48 -3.25
N MET A 31 -13.11 14.80 -4.12
CA MET A 31 -12.92 16.16 -4.63
C MET A 31 -13.92 16.55 -5.72
N LEU A 32 -14.48 15.56 -6.43
CA LEU A 32 -15.45 15.76 -7.51
C LEU A 32 -16.92 15.66 -7.03
N ALA A 33 -17.14 15.40 -5.74
CA ALA A 33 -18.46 15.31 -5.14
C ALA A 33 -19.10 16.70 -4.96
N ASP A 34 -19.43 17.36 -6.07
CA ASP A 34 -20.48 18.38 -6.11
C ASP A 34 -21.76 17.71 -6.64
N LYS A 35 -22.68 17.44 -5.70
CA LYS A 35 -24.08 17.02 -5.90
C LYS A 35 -24.35 15.71 -6.65
N SER A 36 -24.91 14.78 -5.88
CA SER A 36 -25.99 13.87 -6.30
C SER A 36 -25.89 13.29 -7.71
N ASP A 37 -25.08 12.26 -7.87
CA ASP A 37 -25.38 11.07 -8.66
C ASP A 37 -24.33 10.01 -8.30
N GLU A 38 -24.72 8.74 -8.35
CA GLU A 38 -23.90 7.60 -7.95
C GLU A 38 -22.46 7.74 -8.47
N ILE A 39 -21.53 8.03 -7.57
CA ILE A 39 -20.11 8.13 -7.89
C ILE A 39 -19.68 6.77 -8.45
N PRO A 40 -19.19 6.66 -9.70
CA PRO A 40 -18.72 5.40 -10.24
C PRO A 40 -17.55 4.92 -9.38
N SER A 41 -17.83 3.93 -8.54
CA SER A 41 -16.91 3.43 -7.54
C SER A 41 -15.83 2.59 -8.23
N HIS A 42 -14.68 3.19 -8.53
CA HIS A 42 -13.48 2.47 -8.97
C HIS A 42 -12.84 1.63 -7.83
N ARG A 43 -13.64 1.19 -6.85
CA ARG A 43 -13.25 0.43 -5.66
C ARG A 43 -12.48 -0.83 -6.01
N ASN A 44 -12.90 -1.57 -7.03
CA ASN A 44 -12.22 -2.79 -7.45
C ASN A 44 -10.81 -2.49 -7.95
N LEU A 45 -10.62 -1.37 -8.66
CA LEU A 45 -9.32 -0.94 -9.16
C LEU A 45 -8.42 -0.46 -8.01
N ALA A 46 -8.96 0.36 -7.09
CA ALA A 46 -8.21 0.79 -5.91
C ALA A 46 -7.79 -0.39 -5.02
N GLY A 47 -8.68 -1.36 -4.80
CA GLY A 47 -8.39 -2.58 -4.06
C GLY A 47 -7.34 -3.45 -4.74
N LEU A 48 -7.41 -3.59 -6.07
CA LEU A 48 -6.40 -4.31 -6.84
C LEU A 48 -5.02 -3.62 -6.76
N LEU A 49 -4.97 -2.29 -6.91
CA LEU A 49 -3.72 -1.52 -6.78
C LEU A 49 -3.14 -1.63 -5.37
N ALA A 50 -3.97 -1.52 -4.33
CA ALA A 50 -3.53 -1.69 -2.94
C ALA A 50 -3.01 -3.11 -2.67
N LEU A 51 -3.65 -4.13 -3.22
CA LEU A 51 -3.19 -5.52 -3.11
C LEU A 51 -1.84 -5.73 -3.80
N LEU A 52 -1.67 -5.22 -5.01
CA LEU A 52 -0.40 -5.28 -5.74
C LEU A 52 0.71 -4.50 -5.00
N GLY A 53 0.37 -3.33 -4.44
CA GLY A 53 1.26 -2.56 -3.58
C GLY A 53 1.69 -3.35 -2.34
N LEU A 54 0.74 -3.99 -1.65
CA LEU A 54 1.00 -4.80 -0.46
C LEU A 54 1.89 -6.02 -0.76
N LEU A 55 1.66 -6.71 -1.88
CA LEU A 55 2.51 -7.83 -2.31
C LEU A 55 3.93 -7.36 -2.62
N SER A 56 4.06 -6.25 -3.35
CA SER A 56 5.36 -5.66 -3.67
C SER A 56 6.09 -5.21 -2.40
N HIS A 57 5.40 -4.55 -1.48
CA HIS A 57 5.92 -4.15 -0.17
C HIS A 57 6.38 -5.36 0.66
N SER A 58 5.62 -6.46 0.64
CA SER A 58 5.97 -7.71 1.33
C SER A 58 7.32 -8.24 0.86
N THR A 59 7.55 -8.26 -0.46
CA THR A 59 8.81 -8.76 -1.02
C THR A 59 10.01 -7.90 -0.60
N VAL A 60 9.88 -6.57 -0.68
CA VAL A 60 10.92 -5.62 -0.23
C VAL A 60 11.19 -5.78 1.27
N LEU A 61 10.13 -5.82 2.09
CA LEU A 61 10.23 -5.89 3.54
C LEU A 61 10.84 -7.22 4.00
N SER A 62 10.49 -8.34 3.37
CA SER A 62 11.08 -9.65 3.69
C SER A 62 12.61 -9.68 3.47
N GLY A 63 13.10 -9.04 2.40
CA GLY A 63 14.53 -8.95 2.11
C GLY A 63 15.30 -8.03 3.05
N GLN A 64 14.60 -7.13 3.76
CA GLN A 64 15.20 -6.23 4.75
C GLN A 64 15.09 -6.78 6.18
N LEU A 65 14.02 -7.53 6.49
CA LEU A 65 13.77 -8.13 7.80
C LEU A 65 14.70 -9.32 8.06
N PHE A 66 14.85 -10.23 7.10
CA PHE A 66 15.66 -11.44 7.29
C PHE A 66 17.06 -11.21 6.75
N THR A 67 18.03 -11.06 7.67
CA THR A 67 19.44 -10.91 7.35
C THR A 67 20.23 -12.14 7.80
N GLU A 68 21.47 -12.30 7.32
CA GLU A 68 22.37 -13.38 7.76
C GLU A 68 22.61 -13.35 9.29
N SER A 69 22.56 -12.14 9.88
CA SER A 69 22.73 -11.91 11.31
C SER A 69 21.44 -12.10 12.13
N GLY A 70 20.33 -12.48 11.50
CA GLY A 70 19.01 -12.64 12.12
C GLY A 70 18.00 -11.58 11.69
N LEU A 71 17.03 -11.30 12.58
CA LEU A 71 15.92 -10.39 12.29
C LEU A 71 16.33 -8.92 12.49
N ASN A 72 16.29 -8.13 11.43
CA ASN A 72 16.58 -6.71 11.46
C ASN A 72 15.32 -5.90 11.81
N LEU A 73 15.18 -5.58 13.10
CA LEU A 73 14.12 -4.74 13.64
C LEU A 73 14.59 -3.29 13.87
N ALA A 74 15.43 -2.76 12.98
CA ALA A 74 15.69 -1.32 12.95
C ALA A 74 14.37 -0.54 12.89
N ILE A 75 14.36 0.68 13.44
CA ILE A 75 13.16 1.53 13.52
C ILE A 75 12.46 1.68 12.16
N SER A 76 13.23 1.75 11.06
CA SER A 76 12.69 1.78 9.70
C SER A 76 11.88 0.51 9.36
N ASN A 77 12.43 -0.67 9.64
CA ASN A 77 11.78 -1.95 9.34
C ASN A 77 10.56 -2.18 10.23
N VAL A 78 10.62 -1.76 11.50
CA VAL A 78 9.48 -1.83 12.42
C VAL A 78 8.36 -0.90 11.95
N GLY A 79 8.67 0.36 11.59
CA GLY A 79 7.69 1.30 11.05
C GLY A 79 7.05 0.81 9.75
N SER A 80 7.86 0.23 8.87
CA SER A 80 7.38 -0.33 7.61
C SER A 80 6.52 -1.59 7.82
N LEU A 81 6.86 -2.44 8.81
CA LEU A 81 6.06 -3.59 9.22
C LEU A 81 4.71 -3.17 9.82
N ILE A 82 4.69 -2.15 10.70
CA ILE A 82 3.45 -1.60 11.26
C ILE A 82 2.56 -1.07 10.14
N SER A 83 3.14 -0.31 9.20
CA SER A 83 2.41 0.22 8.04
C SER A 83 1.84 -0.89 7.18
N TRP A 84 2.64 -1.93 6.91
CA TRP A 84 2.20 -3.12 6.17
C TRP A 84 1.00 -3.81 6.83
N VAL A 85 1.06 -4.03 8.16
CA VAL A 85 -0.06 -4.62 8.93
C VAL A 85 -1.30 -3.73 8.88
N GLY A 86 -1.13 -2.41 9.00
CA GLY A 86 -2.23 -1.44 8.89
C GLY A 86 -2.94 -1.53 7.54
N ILE A 87 -2.18 -1.53 6.46
CA ILE A 87 -2.70 -1.63 5.08
C ILE A 87 -3.39 -2.98 4.86
N LEU A 88 -2.79 -4.09 5.30
CA LEU A 88 -3.41 -5.41 5.22
C LEU A 88 -4.74 -5.44 5.99
N THR A 89 -4.77 -4.88 7.19
CA THR A 89 -5.98 -4.82 8.02
C THR A 89 -7.07 -4.01 7.34
N LEU A 90 -6.73 -2.83 6.80
CA LEU A 90 -7.65 -2.04 6.00
C LEU A 90 -8.16 -2.87 4.83
N LEU A 91 -7.28 -3.49 4.04
CA LEU A 91 -7.65 -4.34 2.90
C LEU A 91 -8.64 -5.44 3.31
N LEU A 92 -8.38 -6.16 4.40
CA LEU A 92 -9.29 -7.18 4.92
C LEU A 92 -10.64 -6.59 5.35
N VAL A 93 -10.64 -5.42 5.98
CA VAL A 93 -11.88 -4.71 6.32
C VAL A 93 -12.65 -4.28 5.06
N SER A 94 -11.98 -3.98 3.93
CA SER A 94 -12.69 -3.65 2.66
C SER A 94 -13.51 -4.79 2.13
N LEU A 95 -13.07 -6.02 2.37
CA LEU A 95 -13.79 -7.19 1.92
C LEU A 95 -15.12 -7.31 2.69
N ALA A 96 -15.15 -6.87 3.96
CA ALA A 96 -16.33 -6.93 4.81
C ALA A 96 -17.23 -5.69 4.75
N ARG A 97 -16.69 -4.48 4.51
CA ARG A 97 -17.44 -3.20 4.49
C ARG A 97 -17.00 -2.33 3.29
N PRO A 98 -17.92 -1.66 2.57
CA PRO A 98 -17.57 -0.71 1.52
C PRO A 98 -16.77 0.47 2.08
N PHE A 99 -15.77 0.88 1.30
CA PHE A 99 -14.52 1.50 1.76
C PHE A 99 -14.51 3.03 1.81
N GLU A 100 -15.67 3.65 1.62
CA GLU A 100 -15.77 5.07 1.27
C GLU A 100 -15.24 6.01 2.37
N ASN A 101 -15.23 5.58 3.64
CA ASN A 101 -14.77 6.42 4.75
C ASN A 101 -13.48 5.96 5.46
N LEU A 102 -12.86 4.84 5.05
CA LEU A 102 -11.65 4.29 5.71
C LEU A 102 -10.36 4.46 4.90
N GLY A 103 -10.47 4.70 3.58
CA GLY A 103 -9.35 4.69 2.63
C GLY A 103 -8.48 5.95 2.58
N ILE A 104 -8.81 7.01 3.32
CA ILE A 104 -8.02 8.26 3.34
C ILE A 104 -6.65 8.07 4.02
N VAL A 105 -6.45 6.99 4.78
CA VAL A 105 -5.20 6.70 5.49
C VAL A 105 -4.51 5.47 4.91
N ILE A 106 -4.18 5.50 3.61
CA ILE A 106 -3.28 4.52 3.00
C ILE A 106 -2.02 5.25 2.57
N LEU A 107 -1.15 5.54 3.55
CA LEU A 107 0.22 5.96 3.29
C LEU A 107 1.15 4.99 4.04
N PRO A 108 1.82 4.09 3.31
CA PRO A 108 2.90 3.29 3.89
C PRO A 108 4.11 4.16 4.17
N LEU A 109 4.72 3.95 5.34
CA LEU A 109 6.04 4.49 5.71
C LEU A 109 7.17 3.55 5.26
#